data_AF-A0A2E7JJS1-F1
#
_entry.id   AF-A0A2E7JJS1-F1
#
_cell.length_a   1.000
_cell.length_b   1.000
_cell.length_c   1.000
_cell.angle_alpha   90.00
_cell.angle_beta   90.00
_cell.angle_gamma   90.00
#
_symmetry.space_group_name_H-M   'P 1'
#
loop_
_entity.id
_entity.type
_entity.pdbx_description
1 polymer ?
#
loop_
_entity_poly.entity_id
_entity_poly.type
_entity_poly.pdbx_seq_one_letter_code
_entity_poly.pdbx_strand_id
1 'polypeptide(L)'
;MSFLDGLGNALGYSLILLVVGVFRELFGSGTLFGVEMFALATEGGWYAPNGMMLLPPSAFFIIGFFIWALRTWKTDQIEEEA
;
A
#
# COMPACT_ATOMS: atom_id res chain seq x y z
N MET A 1 -1.65 6.82 29.74
CA MET A 1 -0.86 5.71 29.15
C MET A 1 -1.66 5.02 28.05
N SER A 2 -2.77 4.34 28.34
CA SER A 2 -3.52 3.55 27.34
C SER A 2 -4.18 4.34 26.20
N PHE A 3 -4.57 5.60 26.42
CA PHE A 3 -5.13 6.45 25.35
C PHE A 3 -4.12 6.72 24.21
N LEU A 4 -2.89 7.08 24.57
CA LEU A 4 -1.83 7.37 23.61
C LEU A 4 -1.40 6.11 22.85
N ASP A 5 -1.36 4.97 23.54
CA ASP A 5 -1.08 3.66 22.93
C ASP A 5 -2.18 3.26 21.93
N GLY A 6 -3.46 3.41 22.31
CA GLY A 6 -4.58 3.19 21.40
C GLY A 6 -4.52 4.07 20.14
N LEU A 7 -4.17 5.35 20.30
CA LEU A 7 -3.99 6.27 19.18
C LEU A 7 -2.82 5.87 18.26
N GLY A 8 -1.68 5.47 18.83
CA GLY A 8 -0.52 5.02 18.08
C GLY A 8 -0.82 3.80 17.21
N ASN A 9 -1.51 2.81 17.76
CA ASN A 9 -1.92 1.61 17.02
C ASN A 9 -2.93 1.94 15.91
N ALA A 10 -3.91 2.79 16.18
CA ALA A 10 -4.88 3.23 15.17
C ALA A 10 -4.19 3.97 14.02
N LEU A 11 -3.28 4.91 14.32
CA LEU A 11 -2.53 5.64 13.30
C LEU A 11 -1.62 4.72 12.48
N GLY A 12 -0.94 3.78 13.13
CA GLY A 12 -0.11 2.79 12.45
C GLY A 12 -0.94 1.93 11.49
N TYR A 13 -2.08 1.42 11.96
CA TYR A 13 -2.98 0.61 11.12
C TYR A 13 -3.57 1.42 9.96
N SER A 14 -4.05 2.64 10.23
CA SER A 14 -4.57 3.54 9.19
C SER A 14 -3.50 3.87 8.15
N LEU A 15 -2.24 4.10 8.55
CA LEU A 15 -1.15 4.35 7.61
C LEU A 15 -0.96 3.17 6.65
N ILE A 16 -0.94 1.94 7.17
CA ILE A 16 -0.81 0.74 6.33
C ILE A 16 -1.99 0.63 5.35
N LEU A 17 -3.22 0.85 5.83
CA LEU A 17 -4.40 0.82 4.97
C LEU A 17 -4.35 1.89 3.87
N LEU A 18 -3.93 3.10 4.19
CA LEU A 18 -3.77 4.19 3.22
C LEU A 18 -2.73 3.84 2.17
N VAL A 19 -1.55 3.37 2.57
CA VAL A 19 -0.50 2.95 1.64
C VAL A 19 -1.02 1.85 0.71
N VAL A 20 -1.60 0.77 1.26
CA VAL A 20 -2.13 -0.32 0.44
C VAL A 20 -3.24 0.18 -0.51
N GLY A 21 -4.15 1.02 -0.02
CA GLY A 21 -5.22 1.60 -0.82
C GLY A 21 -4.70 2.43 -1.99
N VAL A 22 -3.75 3.35 -1.73
CA VAL A 22 -3.13 4.20 -2.75
C VAL A 22 -2.53 3.36 -3.89
N PHE A 23 -1.71 2.36 -3.56
CA PHE A 23 -1.10 1.51 -4.58
C PHE A 23 -2.14 0.70 -5.36
N ARG A 24 -3.15 0.15 -4.67
CA ARG A 24 -4.18 -0.68 -5.33
C ARG A 24 -5.10 0.14 -6.21
N GLU A 25 -5.48 1.34 -5.80
CA GLU A 25 -6.31 2.23 -6.60
C GLU A 25 -5.53 2.73 -7.82
N LEU A 26 -4.33 3.27 -7.59
CA LEU A 26 -3.53 3.87 -8.65
C LEU A 26 -3.15 2.86 -9.73
N PHE A 27 -2.71 1.66 -9.35
CA PHE A 27 -2.27 0.65 -10.31
C PHE A 27 -3.38 -0.33 -10.72
N GLY A 28 -4.47 -0.42 -9.95
CA GLY A 28 -5.60 -1.30 -10.26
C GLY A 28 -6.63 -0.65 -11.18
N SER A 29 -6.95 0.63 -10.96
CA SER A 29 -7.94 1.38 -11.74
C SER A 29 -7.38 2.61 -12.46
N GLY A 30 -6.12 2.99 -12.24
CA GLY A 30 -5.55 4.21 -12.82
C GLY A 30 -6.02 5.49 -12.12
N THR A 31 -6.62 5.38 -10.94
CA THR A 31 -7.25 6.49 -10.22
C THR A 31 -6.67 6.66 -8.83
N LEU A 32 -6.84 7.85 -8.25
CA LEU A 32 -6.54 8.09 -6.85
C LEU A 32 -7.63 8.97 -6.23
N PHE A 33 -8.25 8.51 -5.15
CA PHE A 33 -9.46 9.13 -4.58
C PHE A 33 -10.56 9.37 -5.62
N GLY A 34 -10.69 8.49 -6.62
CA GLY A 34 -11.63 8.61 -7.73
C GLY A 34 -11.27 9.65 -8.79
N VAL A 35 -10.13 10.33 -8.67
CA VAL A 35 -9.58 11.22 -9.71
C VAL A 35 -8.71 10.39 -10.64
N GLU A 36 -8.93 10.53 -11.95
CA GLU A 36 -8.11 9.85 -12.96
C GLU A 36 -6.67 10.38 -12.94
N MET A 37 -5.72 9.47 -12.72
CA MET A 37 -4.28 9.77 -12.71
C MET A 37 -3.59 9.21 -13.96
N PHE A 38 -4.06 8.06 -14.45
CA PHE A 38 -3.56 7.42 -15.66
C PHE A 38 -4.68 7.21 -16.67
N ALA A 39 -4.49 7.75 -17.87
CA ALA A 39 -5.42 7.56 -18.98
C ALA A 39 -5.46 6.08 -19.38
N LEU A 40 -6.61 5.45 -19.19
CA LEU A 40 -6.80 4.01 -19.43
C LEU A 40 -6.77 3.68 -20.91
N ALA A 41 -6.09 2.60 -21.27
CA ALA A 41 -5.99 2.12 -22.65
C ALA A 41 -7.36 1.78 -23.27
N THR A 42 -8.34 1.39 -22.44
CA THR A 42 -9.73 1.15 -22.85
C THR A 42 -10.47 2.42 -23.29
N GLU A 43 -9.99 3.59 -22.88
CA GLU A 43 -10.56 4.90 -23.18
C GLU A 43 -9.67 5.71 -24.15
N GLY A 44 -8.73 5.03 -24.82
CA GLY A 44 -7.79 5.65 -25.77
C GLY A 44 -6.50 6.18 -25.13
N GLY A 45 -6.27 5.91 -23.84
CA GLY A 45 -5.03 6.23 -23.14
C GLY A 45 -3.90 5.20 -23.35
N TRP A 46 -2.89 5.24 -22.48
CA TRP A 46 -1.70 4.40 -22.57
C TRP A 46 -1.60 3.36 -21.46
N TYR A 47 -2.34 3.53 -20.37
CA TYR A 47 -2.20 2.72 -19.19
C TYR A 47 -3.11 1.49 -19.24
N ALA A 48 -2.52 0.29 -19.19
CA ALA A 48 -3.26 -0.95 -19.01
C ALA A 48 -3.36 -1.25 -17.50
N PRO A 49 -4.57 -1.25 -16.90
CA PRO A 49 -4.71 -1.50 -15.47
C PRO A 49 -4.15 -2.87 -15.07
N ASN A 50 -3.46 -2.90 -13.92
CA ASN A 50 -2.90 -4.14 -13.40
C ASN A 50 -3.98 -4.95 -12.66
N GLY A 51 -4.56 -5.94 -13.33
CA GLY A 51 -5.59 -6.80 -12.75
C GLY A 51 -5.18 -7.51 -11.46
N MET A 52 -3.88 -7.76 -11.23
CA MET A 52 -3.40 -8.34 -9.97
C MET A 52 -3.65 -7.40 -8.78
N MET A 53 -3.56 -6.07 -8.97
CA MET A 53 -3.73 -5.09 -7.90
C MET A 53 -5.17 -5.01 -7.37
N LEU A 54 -6.13 -5.50 -8.15
CA LEU A 54 -7.52 -5.61 -7.73
C LEU A 54 -7.76 -6.83 -6.82
N LEU A 55 -6.93 -7.88 -6.93
CA LEU A 55 -7.10 -9.12 -6.19
C LEU A 55 -6.50 -9.03 -4.77
N PRO A 56 -7.02 -9.81 -3.80
CA PRO A 56 -6.49 -9.85 -2.42
C PRO A 56 -4.97 -10.10 -2.29
N PRO A 57 -4.33 -10.96 -3.12
CA PRO A 57 -2.90 -11.24 -3.00
C PRO A 57 -1.99 -10.01 -3.11
N SER A 58 -2.41 -8.98 -3.86
CA SER A 58 -1.64 -7.73 -4.00
C SER A 58 -1.34 -7.05 -2.68
N ALA A 59 -2.27 -7.09 -1.72
CA ALA A 59 -2.08 -6.47 -0.41
C ALA A 59 -0.92 -7.11 0.37
N PHE A 60 -0.74 -8.44 0.27
CA PHE A 60 0.38 -9.12 0.91
C PHE A 60 1.72 -8.70 0.33
N PHE A 61 1.82 -8.56 -1.00
CA PHE A 61 3.04 -8.07 -1.64
C PHE A 61 3.36 -6.63 -1.24
N ILE A 62 2.36 -5.73 -1.24
CA ILE A 62 2.56 -4.33 -0.87
C ILE A 62 3.03 -4.22 0.59
N ILE A 63 2.37 -4.92 1.51
CA ILE A 63 2.75 -4.93 2.93
C ILE A 63 4.15 -5.55 3.09
N GLY A 64 4.45 -6.65 2.40
CA GLY A 64 5.76 -7.29 2.42
C GLY A 64 6.87 -6.34 1.97
N PHE A 65 6.70 -5.66 0.84
CA PHE A 65 7.64 -4.64 0.36
C PHE A 65 7.73 -3.44 1.29
N PHE A 66 6.63 -3.00 1.89
CA PHE A 66 6.63 -1.92 2.87
C PHE A 66 7.48 -2.27 4.10
N ILE A 67 7.27 -3.47 4.67
CA ILE A 67 8.05 -3.96 5.82
C ILE A 67 9.52 -4.11 5.44
N TRP A 68 9.80 -4.68 4.26
CA TRP A 68 11.16 -4.83 3.76
C TRP A 68 11.87 -3.49 3.59
N ALA A 69 11.23 -2.49 2.97
CA ALA A 69 11.77 -1.15 2.83
C ALA A 69 12.01 -0.48 4.19
N LEU A 70 11.05 -0.61 5.12
CA LEU A 70 11.16 -0.10 6.47
C LEU A 70 12.37 -0.72 7.20
N ARG A 71 12.52 -2.04 7.16
CA ARG A 71 13.62 -2.77 7.82
C ARG A 71 14.98 -2.52 7.15
N THR A 72 14.99 -2.24 5.84
CA THR A 72 16.20 -1.84 5.12
C THR A 72 16.70 -0.47 5.58
N TRP A 73 15.79 0.44 5.94
CA TRP A 73 16.15 1.78 6.44
C TRP A 73 16.38 1.81 7.96
N LYS A 74 15.54 1.09 8.72
CA LYS A 74 15.59 0.94 10.17
C LYS A 74 16.01 -0.48 10.54
N THR A 75 17.30 -0.71 10.48
CA THR A 75 17.89 -2.03 10.72
C THR A 75 17.72 -2.52 12.16
N ASP A 76 17.39 -1.63 13.10
CA ASP A 76 17.03 -1.98 14.48
C ASP A 76 15.75 -2.83 14.59
N GLN A 77 14.92 -2.85 13.54
CA GLN A 77 13.69 -3.64 13.48
C GLN A 77 13.91 -5.03 12.84
N ILE A 78 15.14 -5.38 12.46
CA ILE A 78 15.48 -6.70 11.93
C ILE A 78 15.50 -7.67 13.11
N GLU A 79 14.64 -8.70 13.04
CA GLU A 79 14.61 -9.78 14.03
C GLU A 79 15.88 -10.63 13.91
N GLU A 80 16.48 -11.00 15.04
CA GLU A 80 17.63 -11.92 15.04
C GLU A 80 17.18 -13.32 14.62
N GLU A 81 18.04 -14.02 13.86
CA GLU A 81 17.80 -15.40 13.50
C GLU A 81 17.77 -16.26 14.79
N ALA A 82 16.64 -16.95 15.00
CA ALA A 82 16.41 -17.81 16.17
C ALA A 82 17.23 -19.10 16.14
#